data_AF-A0A7K3PFW9-F1
#
_entry.id   AF-A0A7K3PFW9-F1
#
_cell.length_a   1.000
_cell.length_b   1.000
_cell.length_c   1.000
_cell.angle_alpha   90.00
_cell.angle_beta   90.00
_cell.angle_gamma   90.00
#
_symmetry.space_group_name_H-M   'P 1'
#
loop_
_entity.id
_entity.type
_entity.pdbx_description
1 polymer ?
#
loop_
_entity_poly.entity_id
_entity_poly.type
_entity_poly.pdbx_seq_one_letter_code
_entity_poly.pdbx_strand_id
1 'polypeptide(L)'
;VAAVARALPLPTPASVVVALLAAAGAGIAVGSMTDFGASGALLGAGAAVCALIGLRVAAYDYPSRFVHFTAGVALPLAAAAPAVYVLGRALA
;
A
#
# COMPACT_ATOMS: atom_id res chain seq x y z
N VAL A 1 -1.27 7.16 -2.73
CA VAL A 1 -1.22 6.73 -4.15
C VAL A 1 -2.16 5.56 -4.44
N ALA A 2 -2.05 4.41 -3.73
CA ALA A 2 -2.87 3.23 -4.02
C ALA A 2 -4.40 3.48 -4.04
N ALA A 3 -4.94 4.20 -3.04
CA ALA A 3 -6.37 4.53 -3.00
C ALA A 3 -6.81 5.38 -4.21
N VAL A 4 -5.97 6.32 -4.66
CA VAL A 4 -6.24 7.17 -5.82
C VAL A 4 -6.19 6.35 -7.12
N ALA A 5 -5.19 5.47 -7.27
CA ALA A 5 -5.13 4.55 -8.41
C ALA A 5 -6.34 3.59 -8.45
N ARG A 6 -6.84 3.19 -7.28
CA ARG A 6 -8.05 2.36 -7.13
C ARG A 6 -9.36 3.09 -7.46
N ALA A 7 -9.33 4.42 -7.55
CA ALA A 7 -10.49 5.23 -7.90
C ALA A 7 -10.66 5.41 -9.43
N LEU A 8 -9.66 5.07 -10.25
CA LEU A 8 -9.83 5.09 -11.70
C LEU A 8 -10.87 4.04 -12.14
N PRO A 9 -11.66 4.32 -13.20
CA PRO A 9 -12.65 3.40 -13.76
C PRO A 9 -11.95 2.28 -14.55
N LEU A 10 -11.22 1.43 -13.84
CA LEU A 10 -10.47 0.30 -14.37
C LEU A 10 -11.06 -1.01 -13.84
N PRO A 11 -10.96 -2.10 -14.62
CA PRO A 11 -11.27 -3.41 -14.11
C PRO A 11 -10.42 -3.71 -12.86
N THR A 12 -11.03 -4.36 -11.87
CA THR A 12 -10.45 -4.64 -10.56
C THR A 12 -9.01 -5.18 -10.59
N PRO A 13 -8.64 -6.16 -11.44
CA PRO A 13 -7.26 -6.63 -11.50
C PRO A 13 -6.30 -5.57 -12.04
N ALA A 14 -6.68 -4.86 -13.12
CA ALA A 14 -5.84 -3.80 -13.70
C ALA A 14 -5.58 -2.67 -12.68
N SER A 15 -6.60 -2.31 -11.93
CA SER A 15 -6.53 -1.30 -10.88
C SER A 15 -5.55 -1.67 -9.75
N VAL A 16 -5.42 -2.96 -9.40
CA VAL A 16 -4.40 -3.44 -8.44
C VAL A 16 -3.00 -3.28 -9.02
N VAL A 17 -2.79 -3.68 -10.28
CA VAL A 17 -1.50 -3.57 -10.96
C VAL A 17 -1.07 -2.10 -11.05
N VAL A 18 -1.97 -1.20 -11.45
CA VAL A 18 -1.69 0.24 -11.52
C VAL A 18 -1.34 0.81 -10.14
N ALA A 19 -2.04 0.39 -9.08
CA ALA A 19 -1.73 0.84 -7.72
C ALA A 19 -0.32 0.43 -7.27
N LEU A 20 0.10 -0.80 -7.58
CA LEU A 20 1.45 -1.30 -7.27
C LEU A 20 2.53 -0.56 -8.08
N LEU A 21 2.34 -0.42 -9.39
CA LEU A 21 3.29 0.28 -10.27
C LEU A 21 3.43 1.76 -9.90
N ALA A 22 2.31 2.45 -9.64
CA ALA A 22 2.32 3.85 -9.25
C ALA A 22 3.02 4.07 -7.90
N ALA A 23 2.84 3.15 -6.95
CA ALA A 23 3.50 3.24 -5.65
C ALA A 23 4.99 2.88 -5.73
N ALA A 24 5.38 1.91 -6.55
CA ALA A 24 6.78 1.62 -6.82
C ALA A 24 7.46 2.82 -7.50
N GLY A 25 6.81 3.44 -8.50
CA GLY A 25 7.32 4.64 -9.15
C GLY A 25 7.44 5.84 -8.20
N ALA A 26 6.44 6.06 -7.34
CA ALA A 26 6.52 7.07 -6.28
C ALA A 26 7.66 6.77 -5.29
N GLY A 27 7.85 5.49 -4.96
CA GLY A 27 8.96 4.99 -4.14
C GLY A 27 10.33 5.26 -4.75
N ILE A 28 10.49 5.08 -6.07
CA ILE A 28 11.73 5.42 -6.80
C ILE A 28 11.96 6.93 -6.78
N ALA A 29 10.93 7.73 -7.06
CA ALA A 29 11.05 9.18 -7.10
C ALA A 29 11.48 9.73 -5.73
N VAL A 30 10.80 9.34 -4.66
CA VAL A 30 11.17 9.75 -3.29
C VAL A 30 12.49 9.13 -2.86
N GLY A 31 12.74 7.86 -3.20
CA GLY A 31 13.99 7.15 -2.94
C GLY A 31 15.20 7.87 -3.54
N SER A 32 15.09 8.38 -4.76
CA SER A 32 16.15 9.14 -5.43
C SER A 32 16.44 10.52 -4.82
N MET A 33 15.51 11.05 -4.02
CA MET A 33 15.70 12.27 -3.22
C MET A 33 16.33 11.99 -1.85
N THR A 34 16.63 10.72 -1.56
CA THR A 34 17.20 10.24 -0.29
C THR A 34 18.37 9.29 -0.58
N ASP A 35 19.02 8.78 0.47
CA ASP A 35 20.09 7.79 0.32
C ASP A 35 19.60 6.39 -0.09
N PHE A 36 18.27 6.18 -0.18
CA PHE A 36 17.69 4.88 -0.55
C PHE A 36 17.75 4.58 -2.06
N GLY A 37 17.90 5.59 -2.92
CA GLY A 37 17.99 5.39 -4.38
C GLY A 37 16.86 4.53 -4.96
N ALA A 38 17.21 3.60 -5.85
CA ALA A 38 16.25 2.69 -6.49
C ALA A 38 15.55 1.73 -5.52
N SER A 39 16.13 1.48 -4.34
CA SER A 39 15.55 0.62 -3.31
C SER A 39 14.27 1.20 -2.70
N GLY A 40 14.02 2.50 -2.88
CA GLY A 40 12.74 3.13 -2.57
C GLY A 40 11.55 2.48 -3.30
N ALA A 41 11.78 1.80 -4.44
CA ALA A 41 10.76 1.02 -5.14
C ALA A 41 10.14 -0.09 -4.25
N LEU A 42 10.98 -0.80 -3.49
CA LEU A 42 10.57 -1.90 -2.62
C LEU A 42 9.73 -1.39 -1.45
N LEU A 43 10.14 -0.26 -0.86
CA LEU A 43 9.38 0.46 0.16
C LEU A 43 8.01 0.90 -0.38
N GLY A 44 7.98 1.51 -1.56
CA GLY A 44 6.75 1.93 -2.23
C GLY A 44 5.81 0.76 -2.52
N ALA A 45 6.35 -0.36 -3.01
CA ALA A 45 5.58 -1.58 -3.27
C ALA A 45 5.02 -2.20 -1.97
N GLY A 46 5.84 -2.31 -0.92
CA GLY A 46 5.40 -2.82 0.40
C GLY A 46 4.29 -1.98 1.01
N ALA A 47 4.40 -0.65 0.94
CA ALA A 47 3.36 0.27 1.39
C ALA A 47 2.06 0.10 0.58
N ALA A 48 2.16 -0.13 -0.73
CA ALA A 48 1.00 -0.36 -1.59
C ALA A 48 0.26 -1.65 -1.25
N VAL A 49 0.98 -2.74 -0.95
CA VAL A 49 0.38 -4.00 -0.51
C VAL A 49 -0.41 -3.80 0.79
N CYS A 50 0.19 -3.14 1.79
CA CYS A 50 -0.50 -2.85 3.05
C CYS A 50 -1.77 -2.01 2.82
N ALA A 51 -1.69 -0.99 1.96
CA ALA A 51 -2.83 -0.14 1.64
C ALA A 51 -3.94 -0.88 0.88
N LEU A 52 -3.60 -1.78 -0.05
CA LEU A 52 -4.58 -2.59 -0.79
C LEU A 52 -5.34 -3.55 0.12
N ILE A 53 -4.65 -4.18 1.07
CA ILE A 53 -5.29 -5.05 2.07
C ILE A 53 -6.27 -4.23 2.93
N GLY A 54 -5.86 -3.06 3.40
CA GLY A 54 -6.73 -2.15 4.14
C GLY A 54 -7.97 -1.73 3.37
N LEU A 55 -7.79 -1.36 2.11
CA LEU A 55 -8.88 -0.97 1.24
C LEU A 55 -9.87 -2.11 1.02
N ARG A 56 -9.39 -3.36 0.95
CA ARG A 56 -10.25 -4.55 0.86
C ARG A 56 -11.06 -4.76 2.14
N VAL A 57 -10.43 -4.62 3.30
CA VAL A 57 -11.09 -4.78 4.60
C VAL A 57 -12.11 -3.67 4.85
N ALA A 58 -11.78 -2.43 4.49
CA ALA A 58 -12.65 -1.26 4.62
C ALA A 58 -13.89 -1.30 3.71
N ALA A 59 -13.84 -2.06 2.61
CA ALA A 59 -14.91 -2.14 1.63
C ALA A 59 -16.07 -3.08 2.02
N TYR A 60 -15.94 -3.80 3.15
CA TYR A 60 -17.02 -4.65 3.65
C TYR A 60 -18.06 -3.81 4.41
N ASP A 61 -19.34 -3.96 4.04
CA ASP A 61 -20.42 -3.18 4.67
C ASP A 61 -21.19 -3.96 5.75
N TYR A 62 -21.05 -5.29 5.81
CA TYR A 62 -21.88 -6.14 6.67
C TYR A 62 -21.13 -6.66 7.91
N PRO A 63 -21.66 -6.57 9.15
CA PRO A 63 -22.93 -5.96 9.56
C PRO A 63 -22.85 -4.44 9.84
N SER A 64 -21.64 -3.85 9.86
CA SER A 64 -21.44 -2.41 10.07
C SER A 64 -20.24 -1.88 9.30
N ARG A 65 -20.47 -0.82 8.52
CA ARG A 65 -19.42 -0.04 7.81
C ARG A 65 -18.37 0.57 8.74
N PHE A 66 -18.74 0.96 9.96
CA PHE A 66 -17.81 1.62 10.89
C PHE A 66 -16.73 0.67 11.39
N VAL A 67 -17.11 -0.58 11.70
CA VAL A 67 -16.19 -1.62 12.17
C VAL A 67 -15.20 -2.01 11.07
N HIS A 68 -15.70 -2.13 9.84
CA HIS A 68 -14.85 -2.47 8.71
C HIS A 68 -13.94 -1.32 8.30
N PHE A 69 -14.41 -0.07 8.40
CA PHE A 69 -13.57 1.09 8.21
C PHE A 69 -12.44 1.16 9.25
N THR A 70 -12.74 0.96 10.54
CA THR A 70 -11.70 0.94 11.59
C THR A 70 -10.76 -0.25 11.44
N ALA A 71 -11.27 -1.44 11.12
CA ALA A 71 -10.45 -2.61 10.79
C ALA A 71 -9.58 -2.35 9.54
N GLY A 72 -10.11 -1.65 8.55
CA GLY A 72 -9.42 -1.28 7.33
C GLY A 72 -8.30 -0.25 7.52
N VAL A 73 -8.28 0.46 8.65
CA VAL A 73 -7.15 1.32 9.07
C VAL A 73 -6.19 0.56 10.00
N ALA A 74 -6.73 -0.18 10.97
CA ALA A 74 -5.96 -0.91 11.96
C ALA A 74 -5.12 -2.04 11.35
N LEU A 75 -5.67 -2.79 10.38
CA LEU A 75 -5.00 -3.94 9.79
C LEU A 75 -3.81 -3.54 8.90
N PRO A 76 -3.89 -2.52 8.03
CA PRO A 76 -2.71 -1.97 7.36
C PRO A 76 -1.64 -1.45 8.32
N LEU A 77 -2.04 -0.77 9.40
CA LEU A 77 -1.11 -0.29 10.42
C LEU A 77 -0.40 -1.46 11.12
N ALA A 78 -1.15 -2.50 11.48
CA ALA A 78 -0.61 -3.72 12.08
C ALA A 78 0.32 -4.48 11.11
N ALA A 79 -0.03 -4.53 9.82
CA ALA A 79 0.79 -5.16 8.78
C ALA A 79 2.03 -4.32 8.42
N ALA A 80 1.98 -3.00 8.61
CA ALA A 80 3.11 -2.11 8.35
C ALA A 80 4.28 -2.39 9.30
N ALA A 81 4.04 -2.74 10.56
CA ALA A 81 5.12 -3.05 11.52
C ALA A 81 6.03 -4.21 11.07
N PRO A 82 5.53 -5.42 10.75
CA PRO A 82 6.38 -6.49 10.23
C PRO A 82 6.91 -6.18 8.83
N ALA A 83 6.13 -5.50 7.97
CA ALA A 83 6.60 -5.14 6.64
C ALA A 83 7.81 -4.19 6.68
N VAL A 84 7.75 -3.16 7.53
CA VAL A 84 8.83 -2.20 7.75
C VAL A 84 10.02 -2.87 8.44
N TYR A 85 9.77 -3.80 9.36
CA TYR A 85 10.85 -4.59 9.97
C TYR A 85 11.60 -5.42 8.92
N VAL A 86 10.89 -6.19 8.09
CA VAL A 86 11.51 -7.01 7.03
C VAL A 86 12.19 -6.14 5.97
N LEU A 87 11.55 -5.05 5.54
CA LEU A 87 12.16 -4.09 4.61
C LEU A 87 13.41 -3.45 5.22
N GLY A 88 13.37 -3.04 6.49
CA GLY A 88 14.52 -2.51 7.20
C GLY A 88 15.65 -3.52 7.33
N ARG A 89 15.35 -4.82 7.45
CA ARG A 89 16.35 -5.89 7.43
C ARG A 89 16.92 -6.17 6.04
N ALA A 90 16.15 -5.96 4.98
CA ALA A 90 16.57 -6.17 3.60
C ALA A 90 17.31 -4.97 2.99
N LEU A 91 17.11 -3.78 3.57
CA LEU A 91 17.66 -2.51 3.09
C LEU A 91 18.81 -1.96 3.96
N ALA A 92 19.08 -2.59 5.11
CA ALA A 92 20.27 -2.37 5.92
C ALA A 92 21.48 -3.09 5.31
#